data_AF-A0A918M758-F1
#
_entry.id   AF-A0A918M758-F1
#
_cell.length_a   1.000
_cell.length_b   1.000
_cell.length_c   1.000
_cell.angle_alpha   90.00
_cell.angle_beta   90.00
_cell.angle_gamma   90.00
#
_symmetry.space_group_name_H-M   'P 1'
#
loop_
_entity.id
_entity.type
_entity.pdbx_description
1 polymer ?
#
loop_
_entity_poly.entity_id
_entity_poly.type
_entity_poly.pdbx_seq_one_letter_code
_entity_poly.pdbx_strand_id
1 'polypeptide(L)'
;MSSAAQLHTCELLVARLIVRAMGHRGIAAPKPEELVEDAGLRTRDLSLFGLSSLDWIGLATQLEETIGAEIPDHVLISPEDRCVEGWAKAALTAQAAQARAPHRTH
;
A
#
# COMPACT_ATOMS: atom_id res chain seq x y z
N MET A 1 -1.68 -4.28 -20.09
CA MET A 1 -2.51 -3.46 -19.16
C MET A 1 -2.04 -2.02 -19.23
N SER A 2 -2.93 -1.05 -19.09
CA SER A 2 -2.53 0.36 -18.95
C SER A 2 -1.96 0.62 -17.55
N SER A 3 -1.12 1.64 -17.41
CA SER A 3 -0.57 2.06 -16.10
C SER A 3 -1.66 2.36 -15.07
N ALA A 4 -2.79 2.93 -15.53
CA ALA A 4 -3.95 3.19 -14.68
C ALA A 4 -4.59 1.91 -14.11
N ALA A 5 -4.70 0.84 -14.91
CA ALA A 5 -5.25 -0.43 -14.44
C ALA A 5 -4.31 -1.13 -13.44
N GLN A 6 -2.99 -1.00 -13.64
CA GLN A 6 -1.99 -1.52 -12.71
C GLN A 6 -1.99 -0.75 -11.40
N LEU A 7 -2.09 0.58 -11.46
CA LEU A 7 -2.21 1.43 -10.27
C LEU A 7 -3.46 1.05 -9.47
N HIS A 8 -4.61 0.92 -10.13
CA HIS A 8 -5.85 0.52 -9.47
C HIS A 8 -5.77 -0.86 -8.81
N THR A 9 -5.05 -1.80 -9.44
CA THR A 9 -4.77 -3.11 -8.84
C THR A 9 -3.94 -2.98 -7.57
N CYS A 10 -2.92 -2.10 -7.57
CA CYS A 10 -2.11 -1.82 -6.39
C CYS A 10 -2.92 -1.11 -5.29
N GLU A 11 -3.78 -0.16 -5.65
CA GLU A 11 -4.68 0.53 -4.71
C GLU A 11 -5.58 -0.47 -3.99
N LEU A 12 -6.22 -1.39 -4.72
CA LEU A 12 -7.07 -2.43 -4.11
C LEU A 12 -6.28 -3.39 -3.22
N LEU A 13 -5.05 -3.77 -3.62
CA LEU A 13 -4.19 -4.61 -2.79
C LEU A 13 -3.86 -3.91 -1.46
N VAL A 14 -3.39 -2.67 -1.53
CA VAL A 14 -3.06 -1.85 -0.36
C VAL A 14 -4.29 -1.67 0.53
N ALA A 15 -5.44 -1.31 -0.04
CA ALA A 15 -6.69 -1.12 0.68
C ALA A 15 -7.12 -2.39 1.44
N ARG A 16 -7.00 -3.58 0.82
CA ARG A 16 -7.30 -4.86 1.48
C ARG A 16 -6.41 -5.11 2.69
N LEU A 17 -5.11 -4.82 2.55
CA LEU A 17 -4.17 -5.01 3.66
C LEU A 17 -4.46 -4.02 4.80
N ILE A 18 -4.79 -2.77 4.49
CA ILE A 18 -5.19 -1.75 5.48
C ILE A 18 -6.44 -2.19 6.23
N VAL A 19 -7.49 -2.60 5.51
CA VAL A 19 -8.74 -3.09 6.11
C VAL A 19 -8.48 -4.28 7.02
N ARG A 20 -7.60 -5.20 6.61
CA ARG A 20 -7.17 -6.33 7.45
C ARG A 20 -6.46 -5.86 8.72
N ALA A 21 -5.55 -4.89 8.61
CA ALA A 21 -4.84 -4.33 9.76
C ALA A 21 -5.80 -3.64 10.74
N MET A 22 -6.75 -2.85 10.23
CA MET A 22 -7.81 -2.23 11.04
C MET A 22 -8.64 -3.29 11.77
N GLY A 23 -9.04 -4.35 11.06
CA GLY A 23 -9.79 -5.48 11.65
C GLY A 23 -9.04 -6.17 12.79
N HIS A 24 -7.73 -6.40 12.65
CA HIS A 24 -6.90 -6.99 13.73
C HIS A 24 -6.81 -6.10 14.97
N ARG A 25 -7.00 -4.80 14.80
CA ARG A 25 -7.02 -3.81 15.89
C ARG A 25 -8.42 -3.61 16.49
N GLY A 26 -9.44 -4.31 15.99
CA GLY A 26 -10.83 -4.11 16.37
C GLY A 26 -11.41 -2.77 15.91
N ILE A 27 -10.77 -2.12 14.93
CA ILE A 27 -11.21 -0.84 14.37
C ILE A 27 -12.21 -1.14 13.26
N ALA A 28 -13.36 -0.47 13.28
CA ALA A 28 -14.33 -0.56 12.21
C ALA A 28 -13.71 -0.03 10.91
N ALA A 29 -13.67 -0.88 9.88
CA ALA A 29 -13.05 -0.58 8.61
C ALA A 29 -14.11 -0.45 7.50
N PRO A 30 -13.97 0.54 6.60
CA PRO A 30 -14.74 0.56 5.34
C PRO A 30 -14.38 -0.66 4.48
N LYS A 31 -15.13 -0.88 3.41
CA LYS A 31 -14.73 -1.89 2.41
C LYS A 31 -13.46 -1.42 1.67
N PRO A 32 -12.61 -2.35 1.21
CA PRO A 32 -11.43 -1.99 0.41
C PRO A 32 -11.78 -1.14 -0.81
N GLU A 33 -12.89 -1.42 -1.48
CA GLU A 33 -13.36 -0.68 -2.64
C GLU A 33 -13.72 0.78 -2.27
N GLU A 34 -14.35 0.99 -1.11
CA GLU A 34 -14.69 2.32 -0.60
C GLU A 34 -13.45 3.17 -0.31
N LEU A 35 -12.36 2.56 0.20
CA LEU A 35 -11.08 3.26 0.40
C LEU A 35 -10.45 3.74 -0.91
N VAL A 36 -10.71 3.04 -2.02
CA VAL A 36 -10.13 3.37 -3.33
C VAL A 36 -11.02 4.35 -4.08
N GLU A 37 -12.34 4.21 -3.99
CA GLU A 37 -13.30 5.03 -4.73
C GLU A 37 -13.52 6.41 -4.08
N ASP A 38 -13.41 6.52 -2.75
CA ASP A 38 -13.51 7.81 -2.05
C ASP A 38 -12.15 8.53 -2.05
N ALA A 39 -12.06 9.64 -2.78
CA ALA A 39 -10.82 10.42 -2.90
C ALA A 39 -10.28 10.94 -1.56
N GLY A 40 -11.16 11.22 -0.60
CA GLY A 40 -10.80 11.70 0.73
C GLY A 40 -10.30 10.59 1.64
N LEU A 41 -10.77 9.35 1.49
CA LEU A 41 -10.21 8.18 2.17
C LEU A 41 -8.91 7.71 1.51
N ARG A 42 -8.86 7.73 0.17
CA ARG A 42 -7.72 7.27 -0.62
C ARG A 42 -6.43 8.04 -0.33
N THR A 43 -6.56 9.33 -0.04
CA THR A 43 -5.44 10.24 0.27
C THR A 43 -5.27 10.49 1.78
N ARG A 44 -6.07 9.84 2.63
CA ARG A 44 -5.98 10.01 4.08
C ARG A 44 -4.78 9.29 4.65
N ASP A 45 -4.05 9.98 5.53
CA ASP A 45 -2.96 9.39 6.30
C ASP A 45 -3.44 8.20 7.13
N LEU A 46 -2.73 7.06 7.03
CA LEU A 46 -2.99 5.84 7.80
C LEU A 46 -3.04 6.06 9.31
N SER A 47 -2.31 7.05 9.83
CA SER A 47 -2.35 7.41 11.25
C SER A 47 -3.75 7.86 11.72
N LEU A 48 -4.54 8.43 10.81
CA LEU A 48 -5.91 8.89 11.08
C LEU A 48 -6.93 7.75 11.09
N PHE A 49 -6.55 6.54 10.70
CA PHE A 49 -7.35 5.32 10.84
C PHE A 49 -7.04 4.55 12.13
N GLY A 50 -6.23 5.12 13.04
CA GLY A 50 -5.84 4.47 14.29
C GLY A 50 -4.77 3.37 14.11
N LEU A 51 -4.15 3.32 12.93
CA LEU A 51 -3.00 2.45 12.66
C LEU A 51 -1.71 3.09 13.21
N SER A 52 -0.84 2.24 13.73
CA SER A 52 0.46 2.61 14.28
C SER A 52 1.60 2.25 13.32
N SER A 53 2.81 2.70 13.64
CA SER A 53 4.01 2.34 12.88
C SER A 53 4.26 0.84 12.78
N LEU A 54 3.89 0.05 13.80
CA LEU A 54 3.99 -1.41 13.74
C LEU A 54 3.04 -2.02 12.72
N ASP A 55 1.83 -1.46 12.61
CA ASP A 55 0.86 -1.88 11.61
C ASP A 55 1.38 -1.54 10.20
N TRP A 56 1.98 -0.37 10.03
CA TRP A 56 2.59 0.03 8.75
C TRP A 56 3.78 -0.84 8.38
N ILE A 57 4.64 -1.21 9.32
CA ILE A 57 5.74 -2.14 9.04
C ILE A 57 5.18 -3.51 8.59
N GLY A 58 4.16 -4.02 9.31
CA GLY A 58 3.51 -5.28 8.92
C GLY A 58 2.78 -5.20 7.57
N LEU A 59 2.26 -4.03 7.21
CA LEU A 59 1.68 -3.74 5.89
C LEU A 59 2.76 -3.78 4.80
N ALA A 60 3.90 -3.14 5.03
CA ALA A 60 5.01 -3.10 4.08
C ALA A 60 5.52 -4.51 3.78
N THR A 61 5.81 -5.31 4.83
CA THR A 61 6.25 -6.69 4.67
C THR A 61 5.26 -7.54 3.85
N GLN A 62 3.96 -7.49 4.18
CA GLN A 62 2.95 -8.24 3.43
C GLN A 62 2.82 -7.76 1.97
N LEU A 63 2.95 -6.46 1.74
CA LEU A 63 2.89 -5.90 0.40
C LEU A 63 4.09 -6.37 -0.44
N GLU A 64 5.31 -6.27 0.10
CA GLU A 64 6.56 -6.72 -0.52
C GLU A 64 6.52 -8.20 -0.88
N GLU A 65 6.08 -9.05 0.04
CA GLU A 65 5.88 -10.49 -0.20
C GLU A 65 4.89 -10.74 -1.35
N THR A 66 3.83 -9.94 -1.42
CA THR A 66 2.80 -10.09 -2.46
C THR A 66 3.29 -9.63 -3.83
N ILE A 67 4.05 -8.52 -3.89
CA ILE A 67 4.48 -7.91 -5.15
C ILE A 67 5.86 -8.38 -5.62
N GLY A 68 6.62 -9.06 -4.76
CA GLY A 68 7.98 -9.53 -5.03
C GLY A 68 9.01 -8.40 -5.22
N ALA A 69 8.78 -7.25 -4.61
CA ALA A 69 9.62 -6.06 -4.72
C ALA A 69 9.61 -5.27 -3.42
N GLU A 70 10.77 -4.70 -3.06
CA GLU A 70 10.95 -3.86 -1.86
C GLU A 70 10.23 -2.52 -2.01
N ILE A 71 9.51 -2.12 -0.97
CA ILE A 71 8.77 -0.86 -0.92
C ILE A 71 9.67 0.21 -0.32
N PRO A 72 9.75 1.41 -0.93
CA PRO A 72 10.60 2.47 -0.42
C PRO A 72 10.08 3.03 0.93
N ASP A 73 11.00 3.21 1.89
CA ASP A 73 10.70 3.64 3.27
C ASP A 73 9.88 4.94 3.40
N HIS A 74 9.88 5.81 2.39
CA HIS A 74 9.16 7.09 2.47
C HIS A 74 7.66 6.91 2.71
N VAL A 75 7.04 5.81 2.27
CA VAL A 75 5.62 5.54 2.52
C VAL A 75 5.30 5.25 4.00
N LEU A 76 6.31 4.97 4.82
CA LEU A 76 6.21 4.78 6.27
C LEU A 76 6.38 6.13 7.01
N ILE A 77 7.21 7.01 6.47
CA ILE A 77 7.71 8.20 7.16
C ILE A 77 6.90 9.44 6.76
N SER A 78 6.71 9.65 5.46
CA SER A 78 6.10 10.84 4.85
C SER A 78 4.57 10.77 4.96
N PRO A 79 3.91 11.66 5.73
CA PRO A 79 2.45 11.64 5.90
C PRO A 79 1.67 11.76 4.58
N GLU A 80 2.22 12.47 3.59
CA GLU A 80 1.65 12.63 2.25
C GLU A 80 1.61 11.32 1.45
N ASP A 81 2.59 10.44 1.67
CA ASP A 81 2.70 9.16 0.98
C ASP A 81 2.15 8.01 1.81
N ARG A 82 1.94 8.22 3.12
CA ARG A 82 1.34 7.25 4.05
C ARG A 82 -0.17 7.19 3.89
N CYS A 83 -0.63 6.96 2.68
CA CYS A 83 -2.03 6.78 2.31
C CYS A 83 -2.16 5.67 1.25
N VAL A 84 -3.39 5.27 0.91
CA VAL A 84 -3.63 4.21 -0.11
C VAL A 84 -2.97 4.58 -1.43
N GLU A 85 -3.14 5.82 -1.88
CA GLU A 85 -2.58 6.29 -3.15
C GLU A 85 -1.04 6.25 -3.16
N GLY A 86 -0.40 6.76 -2.10
CA GLY A 86 1.06 6.83 -2.01
C GLY A 86 1.69 5.43 -1.98
N TRP A 87 1.13 4.53 -1.17
CA TRP A 87 1.55 3.12 -1.11
C TRP A 87 1.35 2.40 -2.45
N ALA A 88 0.24 2.64 -3.15
CA ALA A 88 -0.01 2.03 -4.45
C ALA A 88 0.96 2.52 -5.54
N LYS A 89 1.28 3.82 -5.55
CA LYS A 89 2.29 4.40 -6.46
C LYS A 89 3.68 3.84 -6.17
N ALA A 90 4.04 3.70 -4.89
CA ALA A 90 5.29 3.10 -4.47
C ALA A 90 5.41 1.64 -4.90
N ALA A 91 4.36 0.83 -4.70
CA ALA A 91 4.29 -0.56 -5.13
C ALA A 91 4.45 -0.70 -6.65
N LEU A 92 3.72 0.09 -7.42
CA LEU A 92 3.82 0.08 -8.88
C LEU A 92 5.24 0.44 -9.36
N THR A 93 5.87 1.42 -8.71
CA THR A 93 7.24 1.86 -9.02
C THR A 93 8.25 0.76 -8.67
N ALA A 94 8.11 0.13 -7.51
CA ALA A 94 8.96 -0.97 -7.05
C ALA A 94 8.88 -2.17 -8.00
N GLN A 95 7.67 -2.60 -8.39
CA GLN A 95 7.48 -3.67 -9.38
C GLN A 95 8.14 -3.34 -10.73
N ALA A 96 7.97 -2.10 -11.20
CA ALA A 96 8.58 -1.66 -12.44
C ALA A 96 10.12 -1.63 -12.37
N ALA A 97 10.69 -1.26 -11.21
CA ALA A 97 12.14 -1.29 -10.99
C ALA A 97 12.67 -2.74 -10.93
N GLN A 98 11.99 -3.62 -10.22
CA GLN A 98 12.36 -5.04 -10.10
C GLN A 98 12.34 -5.75 -11.46
N ALA A 99 11.32 -5.47 -12.29
CA ALA A 99 11.23 -6.02 -13.65
C ALA A 99 12.38 -5.57 -14.57
N ARG A 100 13.01 -4.42 -14.28
CA ARG A 100 14.14 -3.89 -15.04
C ARG A 100 15.50 -4.35 -14.51
N ALA A 101 15.55 -4.90 -13.30
CA ALA A 101 16.74 -5.47 -12.69
C ALA A 101 16.74 -7.00 -12.89
N PRO A 102 17.32 -7.54 -13.98
CA PRO A 102 17.41 -8.99 -14.14
C PRO A 102 18.23 -9.58 -13.00
N HIS A 103 17.77 -10.72 -12.48
CA HIS A 103 18.39 -11.47 -11.38
C HIS A 103 19.92 -11.39 -11.39
N ARG A 104 20.50 -10.73 -10.38
CA ARG A 104 21.84 -11.11 -9.92
C ARG A 104 21.66 -12.40 -9.12
N THR A 105 21.71 -13.53 -9.82
CA THR A 105 21.98 -14.83 -9.21
C THR A 105 23.29 -14.73 -8.45
N HIS A 106 23.22 -14.88 -7.12
CA HIS A 106 24.35 -15.23 -6.28
C HIS A 106 24.55 -16.74 -6.29
#